data_AF-A0A0G4GT94-F1
#
_entry.id   AF-A0A0G4GT94-F1
#
_cell.length_a   1.000
_cell.length_b   1.000
_cell.length_c   1.000
_cell.angle_alpha   90.00
_cell.angle_beta   90.00
_cell.angle_gamma   90.00
#
_symmetry.space_group_name_H-M   'P 1'
#
loop_
_entity.id
_entity.type
_entity.pdbx_description
1 polymer ?
#
loop_
_entity_poly.entity_id
_entity_poly.type
_entity_poly.pdbx_seq_one_letter_code
_entity_poly.pdbx_strand_id
1 'polypeptide(L)'
;MATSCIVLLMITVVLTAAGRVVGQVHLRGLQGLPDGTSLSASEYEGLLGLLGANGTTRVTSLYRTSVHGTTYDDLLDRVGDAKPLVLVVRNGQYLFGAFINCGILLPDSPTGSSMYPCDVWYYSLAGHFEKPTKIEIPREGQIVHVAGKEGSALGANVRIGGYLHLAADSRGSRRPADDIRSCRQYTFSSSVRTSCMDTRQQTVADRDTQQMENLFRIHDQNMETIRCIGRQREEQQRRAIPDNLLGGSSEFMADEIEVLHLVQ
;
A
#
# COMPACT_ATOMS: atom_id res chain seq x y z
N MET A 1 -65.06 -41.19 -21.44
CA MET A 1 -63.99 -41.39 -22.45
C MET A 1 -63.20 -40.09 -22.52
N ALA A 2 -62.20 -39.86 -21.66
CA ALA A 2 -60.88 -40.50 -21.59
C ALA A 2 -59.92 -40.00 -22.69
N THR A 3 -59.60 -38.70 -22.73
CA THR A 3 -58.46 -38.13 -23.49
C THR A 3 -58.20 -36.68 -23.10
N SER A 4 -57.90 -36.38 -21.83
CA SER A 4 -57.40 -35.04 -21.46
C SER A 4 -56.68 -34.99 -20.12
N CYS A 5 -55.72 -35.90 -19.90
CA CYS A 5 -54.85 -35.88 -18.71
C CYS A 5 -53.41 -36.31 -18.99
N ILE A 6 -53.00 -36.47 -20.25
CA ILE A 6 -51.69 -37.07 -20.60
C ILE A 6 -50.68 -36.03 -21.13
N VAL A 7 -51.06 -34.76 -21.32
CA VAL A 7 -50.11 -33.76 -21.86
C VAL A 7 -49.39 -32.96 -20.77
N LEU A 8 -49.82 -33.03 -19.51
CA LEU A 8 -49.16 -32.31 -18.40
C LEU A 8 -48.12 -33.13 -17.62
N LEU A 9 -47.75 -34.32 -18.12
CA LEU A 9 -46.82 -35.24 -17.45
C LEU A 9 -45.62 -35.60 -18.34
N MET A 10 -45.28 -34.70 -19.26
CA MET A 10 -44.04 -34.74 -20.06
C MET A 10 -43.28 -33.40 -19.94
N ILE A 11 -43.43 -32.69 -18.81
CA ILE A 11 -42.40 -31.77 -18.30
C ILE A 11 -41.79 -32.44 -17.07
N THR A 12 -41.49 -33.73 -17.24
CA THR A 12 -40.71 -34.52 -16.30
C THR A 12 -39.26 -34.22 -16.60
N VAL A 13 -38.71 -33.27 -15.85
CA VAL A 13 -37.36 -33.40 -15.27
C VAL A 13 -36.28 -33.76 -16.30
N VAL A 14 -35.96 -32.82 -17.19
CA VAL A 14 -34.55 -32.69 -17.64
C VAL A 14 -33.86 -31.76 -16.64
N LEU A 15 -33.82 -32.21 -15.39
CA LEU A 15 -32.80 -31.75 -14.44
C LEU A 15 -31.54 -32.51 -14.85
N THR A 16 -30.87 -32.01 -15.89
CA THR A 16 -29.53 -32.48 -16.23
C THR A 16 -28.67 -32.26 -15.00
N ALA A 17 -28.35 -33.37 -14.33
CA ALA A 17 -27.35 -33.46 -13.31
C ALA A 17 -26.00 -33.11 -13.97
N ALA A 18 -25.76 -31.81 -14.14
CA ALA A 18 -24.41 -31.29 -14.15
C ALA A 18 -23.92 -31.51 -12.73
N GLY A 19 -23.30 -32.68 -12.52
CA GLY A 19 -22.44 -32.91 -11.37
C GLY A 19 -21.43 -31.79 -11.37
N ARG A 20 -21.73 -30.73 -10.60
CA ARG A 20 -20.69 -29.84 -10.10
C ARG A 20 -19.78 -30.80 -9.37
N VAL A 21 -18.67 -31.13 -9.99
CA VAL A 21 -17.44 -31.41 -9.28
C VAL A 21 -17.27 -30.16 -8.42
N VAL A 22 -17.86 -30.20 -7.22
CA VAL A 22 -17.42 -29.41 -6.10
C VAL A 22 -16.02 -29.94 -5.91
N GLY A 23 -15.09 -29.37 -6.68
CA GLY A 23 -13.68 -29.49 -6.43
C GLY A 23 -13.61 -29.15 -4.96
N GLN A 24 -13.35 -30.17 -4.15
CA GLN A 24 -12.98 -30.03 -2.78
C GLN A 24 -11.74 -29.16 -2.87
N VAL A 25 -11.94 -27.84 -2.84
CA VAL A 25 -10.89 -26.86 -2.77
C VAL A 25 -10.24 -27.26 -1.47
N HIS A 26 -9.14 -27.96 -1.60
CA HIS A 26 -8.37 -28.46 -0.49
C HIS A 26 -7.92 -27.18 0.20
N LEU A 27 -8.67 -26.76 1.24
CA LEU A 27 -8.40 -25.60 2.10
C LEU A 27 -7.17 -25.92 2.96
N ARG A 28 -6.10 -26.38 2.31
CA ARG A 28 -4.84 -26.80 2.91
C ARG A 28 -3.99 -25.61 3.34
N GLY A 29 -4.53 -24.40 3.24
CA GLY A 29 -3.75 -23.16 3.33
C GLY A 29 -4.27 -22.15 4.33
N LEU A 30 -5.29 -22.43 5.15
CA LEU A 30 -5.59 -21.57 6.31
C LEU A 30 -4.56 -21.86 7.41
N GLN A 31 -3.28 -21.52 7.15
CA GLN A 31 -2.48 -21.01 8.25
C GLN A 31 -3.29 -19.86 8.82
N GLY A 32 -3.71 -19.98 10.09
CA GLY A 32 -4.68 -19.07 10.68
C GLY A 32 -4.32 -17.62 10.37
N LEU A 33 -5.33 -16.82 10.04
CA LEU A 33 -5.14 -15.38 9.91
C LEU A 33 -4.41 -14.88 11.16
N PRO A 34 -3.50 -13.91 11.02
CA PRO A 34 -2.84 -13.31 12.18
C PRO A 34 -3.89 -12.87 13.19
N ASP A 35 -3.68 -13.21 14.45
CA ASP A 35 -4.62 -12.89 15.50
C ASP A 35 -4.89 -11.37 15.52
N GLY A 36 -6.17 -11.03 15.43
CA GLY A 36 -6.60 -9.65 15.46
C GLY A 36 -6.31 -8.83 14.20
N THR A 37 -6.00 -9.43 13.05
CA THR A 37 -5.89 -8.65 11.80
C THR A 37 -7.25 -8.13 11.31
N SER A 38 -7.24 -6.99 10.62
CA SER A 38 -8.44 -6.44 9.94
C SER A 38 -8.61 -6.95 8.50
N LEU A 39 -7.66 -7.77 8.02
CA LEU A 39 -7.72 -8.37 6.69
C LEU A 39 -8.68 -9.56 6.65
N SER A 40 -9.49 -9.65 5.60
CA SER A 40 -10.18 -10.88 5.23
C SER A 40 -9.18 -11.93 4.73
N ALA A 41 -9.60 -13.20 4.68
CA ALA A 41 -8.74 -14.29 4.20
C ALA A 41 -8.22 -14.04 2.77
N SER A 42 -9.06 -13.53 1.86
CA SER A 42 -8.64 -13.24 0.48
C SER A 42 -7.69 -12.05 0.39
N GLU A 43 -7.89 -11.00 1.20
CA GLU A 43 -6.97 -9.85 1.25
C GLU A 43 -5.61 -10.27 1.80
N TYR A 44 -5.61 -11.13 2.83
CA TYR A 44 -4.41 -11.70 3.43
C TYR A 44 -3.61 -12.56 2.44
N GLU A 45 -4.26 -13.51 1.76
CA GLU A 45 -3.62 -14.33 0.72
C GLU A 45 -3.10 -13.48 -0.45
N GLY A 46 -3.86 -12.45 -0.83
CA GLY A 46 -3.43 -11.48 -1.83
C GLY A 46 -2.15 -10.77 -1.42
N LEU A 47 -2.07 -10.31 -0.17
CA LEU A 47 -0.89 -9.68 0.38
C LEU A 47 0.32 -10.63 0.39
N LEU A 48 0.14 -11.87 0.87
CA LEU A 48 1.20 -12.87 0.85
C LEU A 48 1.71 -13.13 -0.57
N GLY A 49 0.80 -13.22 -1.55
CA GLY A 49 1.16 -13.35 -2.97
C GLY A 49 2.05 -12.21 -3.47
N LEU A 50 1.75 -10.95 -3.09
CA LEU A 50 2.57 -9.79 -3.46
C LEU A 50 3.94 -9.78 -2.79
N LEU A 51 4.02 -10.28 -1.56
CA LEU A 51 5.28 -10.39 -0.80
C LEU A 51 6.21 -11.49 -1.34
N GLY A 52 5.74 -12.32 -2.29
CA GLY A 52 6.46 -13.53 -2.69
C GLY A 52 6.60 -14.53 -1.53
N ALA A 53 5.71 -14.42 -0.54
CA ALA A 53 5.69 -15.27 0.63
C ALA A 53 5.52 -16.74 0.20
N ASN A 54 6.43 -17.59 0.64
CA ASN A 54 6.20 -19.02 0.60
C ASN A 54 5.29 -19.39 1.79
N GLY A 55 4.77 -20.62 1.82
CA GLY A 55 3.93 -21.09 2.92
C GLY A 55 4.62 -21.15 4.31
N THR A 56 5.80 -20.57 4.49
CA THR A 56 6.45 -20.38 5.79
C THR A 56 6.45 -18.94 6.27
N THR A 57 6.31 -17.97 5.36
CA THR A 57 6.25 -16.56 5.72
C THR A 57 4.95 -16.26 6.46
N ARG A 58 5.09 -15.63 7.63
CA ARG A 58 3.95 -15.18 8.43
C ARG A 58 4.02 -13.67 8.58
N VAL A 59 2.86 -13.05 8.77
CA VAL A 59 2.81 -11.67 9.23
C VAL A 59 2.14 -11.62 10.59
N THR A 60 2.53 -10.66 11.42
CA THR A 60 1.94 -10.43 12.73
C THR A 60 1.46 -8.99 12.81
N SER A 61 0.23 -8.78 13.27
CA SER A 61 -0.31 -7.43 13.48
C SER A 61 0.35 -6.80 14.69
N LEU A 62 1.05 -5.67 14.50
CA LEU A 62 1.69 -4.92 15.58
C LEU A 62 0.82 -3.76 16.06
N TYR A 63 0.19 -3.06 15.11
CA TYR A 63 -0.58 -1.86 15.38
C TYR A 63 -1.86 -1.86 14.56
N ARG A 64 -2.92 -1.30 15.14
CA ARG A 64 -4.25 -1.15 14.56
C ARG A 64 -4.91 0.05 15.21
N THR A 65 -5.37 1.01 14.42
CA THR A 65 -6.00 2.23 14.95
C THR A 65 -7.22 1.94 15.83
N SER A 66 -8.03 0.95 15.46
CA SER A 66 -9.22 0.54 16.22
C SER A 66 -8.94 -0.14 17.56
N VAL A 67 -7.71 -0.63 17.77
CA VAL A 67 -7.32 -1.38 18.99
C VAL A 67 -6.39 -0.56 19.87
N HIS A 68 -5.43 0.12 19.25
CA HIS A 68 -4.28 0.69 19.94
C HIS A 68 -4.35 2.20 20.11
N GLY A 69 -5.34 2.88 19.50
CA GLY A 69 -5.44 4.33 19.49
C GLY A 69 -5.00 4.93 18.17
N THR A 70 -5.28 6.22 17.96
CA THR A 70 -5.12 6.90 16.68
C THR A 70 -4.02 7.96 16.68
N THR A 71 -3.24 8.06 17.75
CA THR A 71 -2.15 9.04 17.82
C THR A 71 -0.87 8.49 17.19
N TYR A 72 0.06 9.39 16.85
CA TYR A 72 1.38 8.98 16.37
C TYR A 72 2.19 8.22 17.43
N ASP A 73 2.04 8.58 18.71
CA ASP A 73 2.73 7.89 19.80
C ASP A 73 2.23 6.45 19.95
N ASP A 74 0.92 6.20 19.81
CA ASP A 74 0.35 4.85 19.82
C ASP A 74 0.96 3.96 18.73
N LEU A 75 1.17 4.53 17.53
CA LEU A 75 1.84 3.84 16.42
C LEU A 75 3.29 3.49 16.80
N LEU A 76 4.05 4.46 17.28
CA LEU A 76 5.47 4.28 17.59
C LEU A 76 5.71 3.27 18.71
N ASP A 77 4.92 3.39 19.79
CA ASP A 77 5.07 2.54 20.97
C ASP A 77 4.71 1.07 20.67
N ARG A 78 3.86 0.82 19.66
CA ARG A 78 3.46 -0.53 19.22
C ARG A 78 4.37 -1.12 18.15
N VAL A 79 4.81 -0.31 17.19
CA VAL A 79 5.65 -0.77 16.08
C VAL A 79 7.10 -0.96 16.53
N GLY A 80 7.61 -0.10 17.41
CA GLY A 80 8.97 -0.18 17.92
C GLY A 80 10.03 -0.17 16.81
N ASP A 81 11.00 -1.07 16.90
CA ASP A 81 12.11 -1.23 15.96
C ASP A 81 11.88 -2.34 14.92
N ALA A 82 10.65 -2.84 14.80
CA ALA A 82 10.30 -3.94 13.92
C ALA A 82 10.59 -3.62 12.44
N LYS A 83 11.06 -4.65 11.71
CA LYS A 83 11.34 -4.59 10.27
C LYS A 83 11.43 -6.00 9.65
N PRO A 84 10.97 -6.22 8.41
CA PRO A 84 10.30 -5.23 7.56
C PRO A 84 8.84 -5.01 8.00
N LEU A 85 8.24 -3.92 7.52
CA LEU A 85 6.88 -3.49 7.85
C LEU A 85 5.98 -3.51 6.61
N VAL A 86 4.71 -3.83 6.84
CA VAL A 86 3.64 -3.72 5.85
C VAL A 86 2.57 -2.80 6.43
N LEU A 87 2.43 -1.61 5.85
CA LEU A 87 1.41 -0.65 6.24
C LEU A 87 0.16 -0.87 5.40
N VAL A 88 -0.94 -1.24 6.04
CA VAL A 88 -2.27 -1.40 5.43
C VAL A 88 -3.14 -0.20 5.79
N VAL A 89 -3.76 0.40 4.77
CA VAL A 89 -4.68 1.53 4.89
C VAL A 89 -6.02 1.13 4.28
N ARG A 90 -7.09 1.18 5.08
CA ARG A 90 -8.47 0.94 4.63
C ARG A 90 -9.22 2.27 4.55
N ASN A 91 -9.92 2.47 3.44
CA ASN A 91 -10.81 3.62 3.22
C ASN A 91 -12.01 3.17 2.38
N GLY A 92 -13.13 2.89 3.04
CA GLY A 92 -14.31 2.27 2.45
C GLY A 92 -13.99 0.91 1.82
N GLN A 93 -14.26 0.81 0.51
CA GLN A 93 -13.98 -0.38 -0.28
C GLN A 93 -12.51 -0.51 -0.70
N TYR A 94 -11.69 0.51 -0.47
CA TYR A 94 -10.31 0.53 -0.89
C TYR A 94 -9.41 -0.01 0.22
N LEU A 95 -8.51 -0.91 -0.16
CA LEU A 95 -7.48 -1.46 0.72
C LEU A 95 -6.16 -1.42 -0.01
N PHE A 96 -5.23 -0.61 0.48
CA PHE A 96 -3.95 -0.37 -0.15
C PHE A 96 -2.90 -0.08 0.91
N GLY A 97 -1.66 0.14 0.49
CA GLY A 97 -0.61 0.28 1.47
C GLY A 97 0.78 0.43 0.89
N ALA A 98 1.76 0.25 1.76
CA ALA A 98 3.16 0.25 1.41
C ALA A 98 3.90 -0.86 2.15
N PHE A 99 4.79 -1.54 1.44
CA PHE A 99 5.84 -2.34 2.05
C PHE A 99 7.05 -1.45 2.32
N ILE A 100 7.69 -1.64 3.48
CA ILE A 100 8.89 -0.93 3.89
C ILE A 100 9.87 -1.99 4.38
N ASN A 101 11.00 -2.16 3.68
CA ASN A 101 12.00 -3.16 4.09
C ASN A 101 12.71 -2.79 5.42
N CYS A 102 12.58 -1.53 5.83
CA CYS A 102 13.13 -0.95 7.05
C CYS A 102 12.04 -0.78 8.11
N GLY A 103 12.43 -0.33 9.30
CA GLY A 103 11.51 0.10 10.34
C GLY A 103 11.20 1.60 10.27
N ILE A 104 10.49 2.12 11.28
CA ILE A 104 10.28 3.55 11.52
C ILE A 104 11.46 4.08 12.34
N LEU A 105 12.42 4.74 11.71
CA LEU A 105 13.63 5.24 12.38
C LEU A 105 13.42 6.69 12.83
N LEU A 106 13.16 6.86 14.12
CA LEU A 106 13.00 8.17 14.73
C LEU A 106 14.31 8.98 14.70
N PRO A 107 14.25 10.31 14.53
CA PRO A 107 15.40 11.18 14.75
C PRO A 107 15.78 11.26 16.23
N ASP A 108 17.04 11.61 16.52
CA ASP A 108 17.53 11.77 17.91
C ASP A 108 16.79 12.89 18.67
N SER A 109 16.36 13.93 17.96
CA SER A 109 15.61 15.04 18.54
C SER A 109 14.10 14.81 18.41
N PRO A 110 13.29 15.00 19.48
CA PRO A 110 11.83 14.84 19.41
C PRO A 110 11.17 15.83 18.45
N THR A 111 11.77 16.98 18.18
CA THR A 111 11.28 17.97 17.19
C THR A 111 11.92 17.80 15.81
N GLY A 112 12.86 16.87 15.67
CA GLY A 112 13.60 16.62 14.44
C GLY A 112 12.78 15.86 13.39
N SER A 113 13.45 15.56 12.29
CA SER A 113 12.94 14.59 11.31
C SER A 113 14.12 13.81 10.71
N SER A 114 13.88 12.55 10.35
CA SER A 114 14.87 11.65 9.74
C SER A 114 14.38 11.24 8.36
N MET A 115 15.24 11.37 7.35
CA MET A 115 14.96 10.92 5.98
C MET A 115 16.04 9.95 5.57
N TYR A 116 15.64 8.74 5.18
CA TYR A 116 16.57 7.67 4.85
C TYR A 116 16.09 6.86 3.63
N PRO A 117 17.02 6.34 2.80
CA PRO A 117 16.68 5.43 1.73
C PRO A 117 16.18 4.10 2.31
N CYS A 118 15.16 3.53 1.68
CA CYS A 118 14.61 2.25 2.07
C CYS A 118 13.88 1.61 0.88
N ASP A 119 14.03 0.30 0.66
CA ASP A 119 13.26 -0.39 -0.37
C ASP A 119 11.77 -0.32 0.00
N VAL A 120 11.03 0.44 -0.82
CA VAL A 120 9.60 0.71 -0.65
C VAL A 120 8.88 0.48 -1.95
N TRP A 121 7.74 -0.17 -1.88
CA TRP A 121 6.78 -0.27 -2.98
C TRP A 121 5.36 -0.15 -2.44
N TYR A 122 4.44 0.30 -3.27
CA TYR A 122 3.02 0.38 -2.90
C TYR A 122 2.28 -0.84 -3.40
N TYR A 123 1.09 -1.05 -2.85
CA TYR A 123 0.19 -2.06 -3.36
C TYR A 123 -1.26 -1.66 -3.15
N SER A 124 -2.14 -2.33 -3.88
CA SER A 124 -3.58 -2.31 -3.67
C SER A 124 -4.06 -3.76 -3.60
N LEU A 125 -4.81 -4.09 -2.54
CA LEU A 125 -5.41 -5.40 -2.31
C LEU A 125 -6.88 -5.43 -2.74
N ALA A 126 -7.58 -4.30 -2.67
CA ALA A 126 -8.99 -4.19 -3.03
C ALA A 126 -9.37 -2.78 -3.52
N GLY A 127 -10.40 -2.74 -4.37
CA GLY A 127 -11.07 -1.52 -4.83
C GLY A 127 -10.47 -0.92 -6.11
N HIS A 128 -9.15 -0.68 -6.18
CA HIS A 128 -8.55 -0.01 -7.34
C HIS A 128 -8.30 -0.90 -8.54
N PHE A 129 -7.96 -2.16 -8.27
CA PHE A 129 -7.65 -3.15 -9.29
C PHE A 129 -8.48 -4.41 -9.04
N GLU A 130 -8.76 -5.18 -10.09
CA GLU A 130 -9.53 -6.43 -9.98
C GLU A 130 -8.80 -7.50 -9.15
N LYS A 131 -7.48 -7.40 -9.05
CA LYS A 131 -6.61 -8.33 -8.33
C LYS A 131 -5.63 -7.55 -7.45
N PRO A 132 -5.07 -8.18 -6.41
CA PRO A 132 -3.93 -7.62 -5.69
C PRO A 132 -2.82 -7.21 -6.66
N THR A 133 -2.39 -5.95 -6.57
CA THR A 133 -1.43 -5.35 -7.51
C THR A 133 -0.30 -4.71 -6.74
N LYS A 134 0.94 -5.08 -7.10
CA LYS A 134 2.16 -4.41 -6.66
C LYS A 134 2.44 -3.21 -7.58
N ILE A 135 2.86 -2.10 -7.00
CA ILE A 135 3.18 -0.85 -7.70
C ILE A 135 4.60 -0.45 -7.31
N GLU A 136 5.52 -0.64 -8.27
CA GLU A 136 6.93 -0.32 -8.07
C GLU A 136 7.16 1.20 -8.02
N ILE A 137 8.05 1.62 -7.12
CA ILE A 137 8.49 3.02 -7.00
C ILE A 137 9.92 3.11 -7.56
N PRO A 138 10.22 4.11 -8.42
CA PRO A 138 11.59 4.37 -8.86
C PRO A 138 12.54 4.54 -7.68
N ARG A 139 13.79 4.12 -7.83
CA ARG A 139 14.79 4.06 -6.75
C ARG A 139 14.97 5.41 -6.03
N GLU A 140 14.85 6.53 -6.75
CA GLU A 140 14.96 7.88 -6.20
C GLU A 140 13.78 8.25 -5.29
N GLY A 141 12.65 7.57 -5.46
CA GLY A 141 11.45 7.71 -4.63
C GLY A 141 11.41 6.76 -3.44
N GLN A 142 12.29 5.77 -3.38
CA GLN A 142 12.37 4.76 -2.32
C GLN A 142 13.02 5.34 -1.04
N ILE A 143 12.28 6.26 -0.41
CA ILE A 143 12.68 6.96 0.81
C ILE A 143 11.55 6.90 1.85
N VAL A 144 11.94 6.93 3.12
CA VAL A 144 11.02 7.13 4.25
C VAL A 144 11.46 8.39 5.00
N HIS A 145 10.50 9.27 5.30
CA HIS A 145 10.71 10.48 6.08
C HIS A 145 9.84 10.41 7.34
N VAL A 146 10.47 10.43 8.51
CA VAL A 146 9.84 10.22 9.81
C VAL A 146 10.05 11.46 10.68
N ALA A 147 9.00 11.95 11.31
CA ALA A 147 9.07 13.01 12.31
C ALA A 147 9.44 12.45 13.69
N GLY A 148 10.13 13.24 14.51
CA GLY A 148 10.14 12.98 15.95
C GLY A 148 8.73 13.14 16.54
N LYS A 149 8.54 12.72 17.80
CA LYS A 149 7.23 12.74 18.49
C LYS A 149 6.56 14.13 18.52
N GLU A 150 7.36 15.20 18.53
CA GLU A 150 6.91 16.60 18.53
C GLU A 150 7.27 17.32 17.21
N GLY A 151 7.76 16.57 16.22
CA GLY A 151 8.32 17.08 14.99
C GLY A 151 7.32 17.13 13.84
N SER A 152 7.85 17.41 12.65
CA SER A 152 7.08 17.40 11.40
C SER A 152 7.97 16.95 10.26
N ALA A 153 7.57 15.87 9.57
CA ALA A 153 8.17 15.41 8.33
C ALA A 153 7.41 16.06 7.16
N LEU A 154 7.68 17.35 6.93
CA LEU A 154 7.08 18.16 5.87
C LEU A 154 5.54 18.21 5.94
N GLY A 155 5.00 18.41 7.14
CA GLY A 155 3.55 18.52 7.40
C GLY A 155 2.84 17.20 7.68
N ALA A 156 3.59 16.11 7.89
CA ALA A 156 3.09 14.78 8.24
C ALA A 156 3.98 14.15 9.33
N ASN A 157 3.53 13.08 9.97
CA ASN A 157 4.39 12.30 10.90
C ASN A 157 5.27 11.31 10.14
N VAL A 158 4.70 10.64 9.14
CA VAL A 158 5.41 9.63 8.34
C VAL A 158 5.11 9.85 6.87
N ARG A 159 6.16 9.88 6.03
CA ARG A 159 6.03 9.88 4.56
C ARG A 159 6.76 8.68 4.00
N ILE A 160 6.06 7.89 3.22
CA ILE A 160 6.57 6.65 2.61
C ILE A 160 6.57 6.86 1.11
N GLY A 161 7.70 6.53 0.47
CA GLY A 161 7.87 6.58 -0.98
C GLY A 161 7.65 7.97 -1.60
N GLY A 162 7.72 9.04 -0.79
CA GLY A 162 7.42 10.41 -1.16
C GLY A 162 5.94 10.77 -1.30
N TYR A 163 5.04 9.79 -1.45
CA TYR A 163 3.66 10.02 -1.88
C TYR A 163 2.59 9.58 -0.90
N LEU A 164 2.84 8.63 0.00
CA LEU A 164 1.90 8.25 1.06
C LEU A 164 2.29 8.93 2.37
N HIS A 165 1.44 9.79 2.90
CA HIS A 165 1.69 10.57 4.12
C HIS A 165 0.66 10.17 5.18
N LEU A 166 1.11 9.97 6.41
CA LEU A 166 0.29 9.68 7.58
C LEU A 166 0.28 10.88 8.54
N ALA A 167 -0.87 11.13 9.17
CA ALA A 167 -1.14 12.34 9.94
C ALA A 167 -0.80 13.62 9.14
N ALA A 168 -1.19 13.70 7.89
CA ALA A 168 -1.03 14.92 7.09
C ALA A 168 -2.15 15.92 7.42
N ASP A 169 -1.81 17.18 7.68
CA ASP A 169 -2.80 18.25 7.80
C ASP A 169 -3.20 18.81 6.42
N SER A 170 -4.50 19.03 6.24
CA SER A 170 -5.12 19.63 5.05
C SER A 170 -4.90 21.15 4.96
N ARG A 171 -4.61 21.82 6.08
CA ARG A 171 -4.65 23.30 6.16
C ARG A 171 -3.30 23.98 5.93
N GLY A 172 -2.29 23.24 5.50
CA GLY A 172 -0.96 23.79 5.24
C GLY A 172 -0.26 24.34 6.49
N SER A 173 -0.68 23.92 7.69
CA SER A 173 -0.16 24.44 8.97
C SER A 173 1.30 24.07 9.24
N ARG A 174 1.95 23.32 8.33
CA ARG A 174 3.25 22.64 8.49
C ARG A 174 3.30 21.70 9.70
N ARG A 175 2.22 21.58 10.47
CA ARG A 175 2.08 20.64 11.58
C ARG A 175 1.36 19.39 11.06
N PRO A 176 1.77 18.21 11.52
CA PRO A 176 0.99 17.01 11.29
C PRO A 176 -0.38 17.11 11.95
N ALA A 177 -1.33 16.29 11.49
CA ALA A 177 -2.61 16.09 12.16
C ALA A 177 -2.43 15.25 13.44
N ASP A 178 -3.29 15.46 14.42
CA ASP A 178 -3.24 14.68 15.67
C ASP A 178 -3.65 13.21 15.45
N ASP A 179 -4.47 12.93 14.44
CA ASP A 179 -4.95 11.60 14.09
C ASP A 179 -4.16 11.01 12.92
N ILE A 180 -3.51 9.88 13.15
CA ILE A 180 -2.67 9.18 12.17
C ILE A 180 -3.44 8.72 10.92
N ARG A 181 -4.76 8.59 11.03
CA ARG A 181 -5.65 8.25 9.92
C ARG A 181 -5.87 9.38 8.94
N SER A 182 -5.47 10.61 9.27
CA SER A 182 -5.44 11.72 8.31
C SER A 182 -4.35 11.45 7.29
N CYS A 183 -4.73 10.87 6.15
CA CYS A 183 -3.81 10.40 5.14
C CYS A 183 -3.80 11.34 3.94
N ARG A 184 -2.62 11.43 3.31
CA ARG A 184 -2.47 12.07 2.01
C ARG A 184 -1.78 11.12 1.05
N GLN A 185 -2.34 10.95 -0.14
CA GLN A 185 -1.72 10.15 -1.17
C GLN A 185 -1.65 10.90 -2.49
N TYR A 186 -0.46 10.86 -3.09
CA TYR A 186 -0.24 11.35 -4.44
C TYR A 186 0.02 10.19 -5.39
N THR A 187 -0.41 10.35 -6.63
CA THR A 187 -0.07 9.41 -7.69
C THR A 187 0.28 10.23 -8.92
N PHE A 188 1.44 9.96 -9.51
CA PHE A 188 1.77 10.55 -10.80
C PHE A 188 0.97 9.83 -11.87
N SER A 189 0.32 10.59 -12.75
CA SER A 189 -0.44 10.05 -13.89
C SER A 189 0.41 9.15 -14.80
N SER A 190 1.73 9.39 -14.85
CA SER A 190 2.68 8.52 -15.56
C SER A 190 2.84 7.15 -14.91
N SER A 191 2.86 7.06 -13.57
CA SER A 191 2.99 5.80 -12.83
C SER A 191 1.76 4.89 -13.00
N VAL A 192 0.58 5.47 -13.24
CA VAL A 192 -0.67 4.73 -13.47
C VAL A 192 -0.63 3.94 -14.78
N ARG A 193 -0.02 4.52 -15.82
CA ARG A 193 -0.07 3.95 -17.17
C ARG A 193 0.82 2.73 -17.32
N THR A 194 1.94 2.70 -16.61
CA THR A 194 2.92 1.62 -16.74
C THR A 194 2.42 0.32 -16.10
N SER A 195 1.76 0.38 -14.94
CA SER A 195 1.26 -0.83 -14.26
C SER A 195 0.02 -1.44 -14.92
N CYS A 196 -0.72 -0.67 -15.73
CA CYS A 196 -1.91 -1.16 -16.44
C CYS A 196 -1.60 -1.77 -17.82
N MET A 197 -0.38 -1.57 -18.33
CA MET A 197 0.02 -2.07 -19.65
C MET A 197 0.58 -3.51 -19.63
N ASP A 198 0.76 -4.12 -18.45
CA ASP A 198 1.48 -5.39 -18.33
C ASP A 198 0.56 -6.62 -18.25
N THR A 199 -0.14 -6.91 -19.35
CA THR A 199 -0.60 -8.29 -19.61
C THR A 199 -0.48 -8.73 -21.07
N ARG A 200 0.07 -7.92 -21.98
CA ARG A 200 0.19 -8.31 -23.40
C ARG A 200 1.48 -7.99 -24.15
N GLN A 201 2.45 -7.30 -23.58
CA GLN A 201 3.72 -7.06 -24.30
C GLN A 201 4.95 -7.14 -23.38
N GLN A 202 5.26 -8.35 -22.93
CA GLN A 202 6.61 -8.70 -22.50
C GLN A 202 7.38 -9.32 -23.68
N THR A 203 7.57 -8.52 -24.73
CA THR A 203 8.65 -8.71 -25.70
C THR A 203 9.05 -7.32 -26.19
N VAL A 204 10.35 -7.04 -26.13
CA VAL A 204 11.03 -5.82 -26.62
C VAL A 204 11.11 -4.66 -25.61
N ALA A 205 12.22 -4.61 -24.85
CA ALA A 205 13.00 -3.38 -24.67
C ALA A 205 14.33 -3.72 -23.96
N ASP A 206 15.26 -4.24 -24.76
CA ASP A 206 16.68 -4.33 -24.45
C ASP A 206 17.35 -3.24 -25.30
N ARG A 207 17.63 -2.08 -24.69
CA ARG A 207 18.48 -0.95 -25.14
C ARG A 207 18.06 0.31 -24.38
N ASP A 208 18.79 0.64 -23.31
CA ASP A 208 19.29 2.00 -23.01
C ASP A 208 19.86 2.04 -21.58
N THR A 209 20.97 1.31 -21.39
CA THR A 209 21.75 1.33 -20.14
C THR A 209 23.18 1.78 -20.44
N GLN A 210 23.33 2.96 -21.04
CA GLN A 210 24.68 3.51 -21.25
C GLN A 210 24.79 5.05 -21.18
N GLN A 211 23.85 5.73 -20.52
CA GLN A 211 23.92 7.19 -20.30
C GLN A 211 23.75 7.66 -18.85
N MET A 212 23.73 6.76 -17.86
CA MET A 212 23.55 7.11 -16.44
C MET A 212 24.78 6.90 -15.53
N GLU A 213 25.93 6.43 -16.05
CA GLU A 213 27.11 6.18 -15.19
C GLU A 213 28.01 7.41 -14.95
N ASN A 214 27.77 8.55 -15.60
CA ASN A 214 28.63 9.74 -15.46
C ASN A 214 28.18 10.78 -14.42
N LEU A 215 27.19 10.47 -13.56
CA LEU A 215 26.61 11.44 -12.62
C LEU A 215 26.88 11.19 -11.12
N PHE A 216 27.73 10.21 -10.76
CA PHE A 216 27.95 9.82 -9.36
C PHE A 216 29.37 10.03 -8.81
N ARG A 217 30.04 11.13 -9.17
CA ARG A 217 31.39 11.44 -8.65
C ARG A 217 31.54 12.73 -7.83
N ILE A 218 30.46 13.32 -7.33
CA ILE A 218 30.55 14.46 -6.39
C ILE A 218 29.59 14.23 -5.23
N HIS A 219 30.08 13.56 -4.19
CA HIS A 219 29.36 13.27 -2.96
C HIS A 219 30.08 13.96 -1.79
N ASP A 220 29.98 15.29 -1.68
CA ASP A 220 30.15 15.98 -0.38
C ASP A 220 29.63 17.44 -0.28
N GLN A 221 28.71 17.87 -1.14
CA GLN A 221 28.04 19.16 -0.98
C GLN A 221 26.61 19.03 -1.44
N ASN A 222 25.67 18.51 -0.63
CA ASN A 222 24.27 18.49 -1.09
C ASN A 222 23.13 18.37 -0.08
N MET A 223 23.09 19.25 0.93
CA MET A 223 21.82 19.55 1.62
C MET A 223 21.01 20.66 0.94
N GLU A 224 21.64 21.56 0.15
CA GLU A 224 20.91 22.58 -0.60
C GLU A 224 20.26 22.07 -1.89
N THR A 225 20.85 21.08 -2.58
CA THR A 225 20.17 20.47 -3.74
C THR A 225 19.01 19.60 -3.32
N ILE A 226 19.00 18.99 -2.13
CA ILE A 226 17.77 18.33 -1.63
C ILE A 226 16.65 19.36 -1.42
N ARG A 227 16.96 20.57 -0.92
CA ARG A 227 15.96 21.67 -0.86
C ARG A 227 15.55 22.19 -2.24
N CYS A 228 16.45 22.20 -3.22
CA CYS A 228 16.15 22.62 -4.59
C CYS A 228 15.34 21.57 -5.36
N ILE A 229 15.65 20.28 -5.21
CA ILE A 229 14.85 19.16 -5.71
C ILE A 229 13.48 19.17 -5.02
N GLY A 230 13.42 19.44 -3.72
CA GLY A 230 12.17 19.66 -3.00
C GLY A 230 11.30 20.74 -3.65
N ARG A 231 11.88 21.93 -3.93
CA ARG A 231 11.17 23.05 -4.57
C ARG A 231 10.75 22.76 -6.02
N GLN A 232 11.61 22.16 -6.84
CA GLN A 232 11.25 21.81 -8.23
C GLN A 232 10.22 20.69 -8.31
N ARG A 233 10.25 19.74 -7.36
CA ARG A 233 9.26 18.66 -7.27
C ARG A 233 7.90 19.18 -6.81
N GLU A 234 7.86 20.16 -5.92
CA GLU A 234 6.63 20.87 -5.51
C GLU A 234 5.99 21.63 -6.69
N GLU A 235 6.81 22.18 -7.58
CA GLU A 235 6.36 22.88 -8.80
C GLU A 235 5.89 21.91 -9.91
N GLN A 236 6.52 20.73 -10.03
CA GLN A 236 5.99 19.64 -10.86
C GLN A 236 4.69 19.05 -10.30
N GLN A 237 4.56 18.99 -8.97
CA GLN A 237 3.36 18.51 -8.28
C GLN A 237 2.16 19.44 -8.48
N ARG A 238 2.37 20.75 -8.70
CA ARG A 238 1.32 21.69 -9.15
C ARG A 238 0.80 21.43 -10.57
N ARG A 239 1.55 20.69 -11.41
CA ARG A 239 1.15 20.32 -12.79
C ARG A 239 0.60 18.89 -12.90
N ALA A 240 0.58 18.14 -11.80
CA ALA A 240 -0.05 16.83 -11.78
C ALA A 240 -1.57 16.99 -11.90
N ILE A 241 -2.15 16.44 -12.96
CA ILE A 241 -3.60 16.29 -13.11
C ILE A 241 -4.07 15.38 -11.96
N PRO A 242 -5.09 15.77 -11.17
CA PRO A 242 -5.59 14.98 -10.05
C PRO A 242 -6.40 13.78 -10.57
N ASP A 243 -5.74 12.84 -11.24
CA ASP A 243 -6.27 11.51 -11.47
C ASP A 243 -5.97 10.71 -10.20
N ASN A 244 -6.89 10.86 -9.23
CA ASN A 244 -6.80 10.35 -7.87
C ASN A 244 -6.99 8.82 -7.84
N LEU A 245 -5.97 8.10 -8.30
CA LEU A 245 -6.06 6.66 -8.57
C LEU A 245 -6.34 5.82 -7.32
N LEU A 246 -5.95 6.29 -6.12
CA LEU A 246 -6.03 5.48 -4.91
C LEU A 246 -7.08 5.93 -3.87
N GLY A 247 -8.00 6.85 -4.24
CA GLY A 247 -9.07 7.25 -3.31
C GLY A 247 -9.96 8.43 -3.68
N GLY A 248 -9.91 8.95 -4.91
CA GLY A 248 -10.80 10.03 -5.36
C GLY A 248 -10.50 11.42 -4.78
N SER A 249 -9.75 11.52 -3.69
CA SER A 249 -9.20 12.74 -3.09
C SER A 249 -7.74 12.51 -2.69
N SER A 250 -6.86 13.49 -2.91
CA SER A 250 -5.47 13.42 -2.44
C SER A 250 -5.38 13.37 -0.91
N GLU A 251 -6.40 13.86 -0.22
CA GLU A 251 -6.50 13.89 1.24
C GLU A 251 -7.76 13.12 1.67
N PHE A 252 -7.62 12.19 2.60
CA PHE A 252 -8.72 11.37 3.09
C PHE A 252 -8.49 10.95 4.52
N MET A 253 -9.57 10.64 5.22
CA MET A 253 -9.52 10.00 6.53
C MET A 253 -9.62 8.50 6.33
N ALA A 254 -8.60 7.74 6.71
CA ALA A 254 -8.66 6.29 6.69
C ALA A 254 -9.65 5.78 7.75
N ASP A 255 -10.36 4.70 7.44
CA ASP A 255 -11.21 4.01 8.40
C ASP A 255 -10.37 3.24 9.41
N GLU A 256 -9.31 2.58 8.92
CA GLU A 256 -8.37 1.79 9.71
C GLU A 256 -6.96 1.90 9.10
N ILE A 257 -5.96 2.04 9.98
CA ILE A 257 -4.57 1.77 9.66
C ILE A 257 -4.11 0.57 10.47
N GLU A 258 -3.47 -0.37 9.80
CA GLU A 258 -2.85 -1.55 10.40
C GLU A 258 -1.39 -1.64 9.97
N VAL A 259 -0.50 -1.96 10.91
CA VAL A 259 0.91 -2.24 10.62
C VAL A 259 1.21 -3.68 10.96
N LEU A 260 1.67 -4.41 9.96
CA LEU A 260 2.08 -5.80 10.08
C LEU A 260 3.60 -5.90 10.04
N HIS A 261 4.15 -6.87 10.76
CA HIS A 261 5.54 -7.25 10.71
C HIS A 261 5.71 -8.61 10.04
N LEU A 262 6.63 -8.70 9.08
CA LEU A 262 6.94 -9.95 8.38
C LEU A 262 7.89 -10.80 9.24
N VAL A 263 7.42 -11.98 9.64
CA VAL A 263 8.21 -12.99 10.35
C VAL A 263 8.66 -14.02 9.32
N GLN A 264 9.96 -14.08 9.07
CA GLN A 264 10.62 -15.03 8.17
C GLN A 264 11.16 -16.24 8.94
#